data_AF-A0A528CZ46-F1
#
_entry.id   AF-A0A528CZ46-F1
#
_cell.length_a   1.000
_cell.length_b   1.000
_cell.length_c   1.000
_cell.angle_alpha   90.00
_cell.angle_beta   90.00
_cell.angle_gamma   90.00
#
_symmetry.space_group_name_H-M   'P 1'
#
loop_
_entity.id
_entity.type
_entity.pdbx_description
1 polymer ?
#
loop_
_entity_poly.entity_id
_entity_poly.type
_entity_poly.pdbx_seq_one_letter_code
_entity_poly.pdbx_strand_id
1 'polypeptide(L)'
;KLLMLQMIWGMYPKIDTTFSLINRTTSVRLAEEIDEAELRDQLDHARTLRFSKKEMIWLGGNTFYGRKQIFEPEFLAWLEHFQLPEYELSKRDGQYELTFSGPWMY
;
A
#
# COMPACT_ATOMS: atom_id res chain seq x y z
N LYS A 1 -1.97 8.79 4.00
CA LYS A 1 -1.63 8.25 2.67
C LYS A 1 -2.74 8.47 1.65
N LEU A 2 -4.03 8.28 1.98
CA LEU A 2 -5.15 8.39 1.04
C LEU A 2 -5.29 9.73 0.29
N LEU A 3 -4.99 10.88 0.92
CA LEU A 3 -4.98 12.16 0.20
C LEU A 3 -3.94 12.23 -0.93
N MET A 4 -2.75 11.68 -0.69
CA MET A 4 -1.74 11.56 -1.74
C MET A 4 -2.19 10.54 -2.79
N LEU A 5 -2.85 9.45 -2.38
CA LEU A 5 -3.36 8.44 -3.32
C LEU A 5 -4.42 9.02 -4.26
N GLN A 6 -5.40 9.78 -3.75
CA GLN A 6 -6.37 10.48 -4.61
C GLN A 6 -5.68 11.46 -5.56
N MET A 7 -4.68 12.19 -5.07
CA MET A 7 -3.88 13.10 -5.90
C MET A 7 -3.16 12.35 -7.04
N ILE A 8 -2.53 11.21 -6.74
CA ILE A 8 -1.85 10.36 -7.72
C ILE A 8 -2.84 9.78 -8.72
N TRP A 9 -3.95 9.23 -8.22
CA TRP A 9 -5.04 8.68 -9.03
C TRP A 9 -5.61 9.70 -10.01
N GLY A 10 -5.83 10.95 -9.56
CA GLY A 10 -6.41 12.01 -10.40
C GLY A 10 -5.42 12.67 -11.34
N MET A 11 -4.17 12.92 -10.91
CA MET A 11 -3.20 13.71 -11.68
C MET A 11 -2.13 12.88 -12.41
N TYR A 12 -1.79 11.70 -11.89
CA TYR A 12 -0.70 10.87 -12.41
C TYR A 12 -1.10 9.40 -12.67
N PRO A 13 -2.28 9.11 -13.26
CA PRO A 13 -2.79 7.73 -13.38
C PRO A 13 -1.97 6.81 -14.30
N LYS A 14 -1.05 7.37 -15.09
CA LYS A 14 -0.23 6.65 -16.08
C LYS A 14 1.25 6.53 -15.68
N ILE A 15 1.60 6.95 -14.47
CA ILE A 15 2.98 6.90 -13.99
C ILE A 15 3.20 5.59 -13.27
N ASP A 16 4.22 4.85 -13.69
CA ASP A 16 4.70 3.68 -12.98
C ASP A 16 5.78 4.08 -11.96
N THR A 17 5.75 3.44 -10.80
CA THR A 17 6.74 3.63 -9.74
C THR A 17 7.16 2.29 -9.15
N THR A 18 8.32 2.28 -8.50
CA THR A 18 8.76 1.12 -7.70
C THR A 18 9.07 1.58 -6.29
N PHE A 19 8.45 0.95 -5.31
CA PHE A 19 8.78 1.11 -3.90
C PHE A 19 9.67 -0.04 -3.45
N SER A 20 10.73 0.27 -2.70
CA SER A 20 11.63 -0.74 -2.14
C SER A 20 11.74 -0.57 -0.62
N LEU A 21 11.65 -1.66 0.11
CA LEU A 21 12.03 -1.73 1.52
C LEU A 21 13.53 -1.99 1.60
N ILE A 22 14.24 -1.10 2.31
CA ILE A 22 15.67 -1.23 2.55
C ILE A 22 15.92 -1.05 4.04
N ASN A 23 16.57 -2.04 4.66
CA ASN A 23 17.09 -1.88 6.00
C ASN A 23 18.38 -1.07 5.97
N ARG A 24 18.35 0.14 6.52
CA ARG A 24 19.54 1.02 6.59
C ARG A 24 20.51 0.63 7.70
N THR A 25 20.09 -0.22 8.65
CA THR A 25 20.91 -0.68 9.76
C THR A 25 21.43 -2.09 9.48
N THR A 26 22.61 -2.18 8.87
CA THR A 26 23.16 -3.46 8.39
C THR A 26 23.62 -4.41 9.50
N SER A 27 23.80 -3.92 10.73
CA SER A 27 24.13 -4.77 11.89
C SER A 27 22.98 -5.67 12.32
N VAL A 28 21.75 -5.31 11.98
CA VAL A 28 20.54 -6.12 12.22
C VAL A 28 20.27 -6.92 10.96
N ARG A 29 20.32 -8.26 11.05
CA ARG A 29 20.15 -9.16 9.90
C ARG A 29 18.71 -9.66 9.87
N LEU A 30 17.82 -8.87 9.27
CA LEU A 30 16.38 -9.14 9.27
C LEU A 30 16.03 -10.54 8.76
N ALA A 31 16.79 -11.06 7.80
CA ALA A 31 16.53 -12.39 7.25
C ALA A 31 17.02 -13.55 8.13
N GLU A 32 17.63 -13.25 9.28
CA GLU A 32 17.95 -14.20 10.34
C GLU A 32 16.98 -14.10 11.52
N GLU A 33 16.27 -12.99 11.66
CA GLU A 33 15.31 -12.74 12.74
C GLU A 33 13.86 -13.04 12.33
N ILE A 34 13.54 -12.90 11.04
CA ILE A 34 12.18 -13.06 10.50
C ILE A 34 12.21 -14.21 9.49
N ASP A 35 11.35 -15.20 9.71
CA ASP A 35 11.14 -16.31 8.78
C ASP A 35 10.52 -15.81 7.46
N GLU A 36 11.05 -16.28 6.34
CA GLU A 36 10.60 -15.81 5.02
C GLU A 36 9.18 -16.27 4.71
N ALA A 37 8.79 -17.48 5.11
CA ALA A 37 7.45 -17.99 4.86
C ALA A 37 6.42 -17.21 5.69
N GLU A 38 6.72 -16.94 6.96
CA GLU A 38 5.84 -16.10 7.80
C GLU A 38 5.70 -14.67 7.24
N LEU A 39 6.80 -14.08 6.75
CA LEU A 39 6.76 -12.77 6.10
C LEU A 39 5.88 -12.79 4.83
N ARG A 40 6.03 -13.82 3.99
CA ARG A 40 5.21 -13.98 2.77
C ARG A 40 3.73 -14.18 3.13
N ASP A 41 3.42 -15.00 4.12
CA ASP A 41 2.04 -15.22 4.59
C ASP A 41 1.37 -13.90 5.01
N GLN A 42 2.09 -13.03 5.71
CA GLN A 42 1.58 -11.71 6.10
C GLN A 42 1.43 -10.75 4.92
N LEU A 43 2.41 -10.73 4.00
CA LEU A 43 2.32 -9.90 2.78
C LEU A 43 1.16 -10.35 1.89
N ASP A 44 0.96 -11.66 1.75
CA ASP A 44 -0.13 -12.24 0.99
C ASP A 44 -1.47 -11.94 1.66
N HIS A 45 -1.57 -12.10 2.99
CA HIS A 45 -2.76 -11.72 3.74
C HIS A 45 -3.09 -10.24 3.55
N ALA A 46 -2.11 -9.34 3.62
CA ALA A 46 -2.33 -7.90 3.44
C ALA A 46 -2.96 -7.59 2.05
N ARG A 47 -2.57 -8.32 1.00
CA ARG A 47 -3.16 -8.19 -0.35
C ARG A 47 -4.61 -8.68 -0.44
N THR A 48 -5.04 -9.55 0.47
CA THR A 48 -6.45 -10.00 0.54
C THR A 48 -7.39 -8.96 1.16
N LEU A 49 -6.87 -7.95 1.85
CA LEU A 49 -7.67 -6.95 2.54
C LEU A 49 -8.47 -6.09 1.55
N ARG A 50 -9.70 -5.78 1.92
CA ARG A 50 -10.60 -4.85 1.22
C ARG A 50 -11.14 -3.85 2.21
N PHE A 51 -11.48 -2.67 1.72
CA PHE A 51 -12.26 -1.72 2.51
C PHE A 51 -13.64 -2.30 2.82
N SER A 52 -14.01 -2.26 4.09
CA SER A 52 -15.35 -2.61 4.51
C SER A 52 -16.34 -1.51 4.16
N LYS A 53 -17.61 -1.89 4.02
CA LYS A 53 -18.71 -0.93 3.82
C LYS A 53 -18.73 0.19 4.88
N LYS A 54 -18.38 -0.12 6.13
CA LYS A 54 -18.34 0.86 7.23
C LYS A 54 -17.22 1.89 7.02
N GLU A 55 -16.04 1.44 6.59
CA GLU A 55 -14.91 2.32 6.28
C GLU A 55 -15.21 3.23 5.09
N MET A 56 -15.85 2.69 4.05
CA MET A 56 -16.26 3.49 2.88
C MET A 56 -17.28 4.58 3.24
N ILE A 57 -18.29 4.25 4.05
CA ILE A 57 -19.27 5.23 4.55
C ILE A 57 -18.57 6.30 5.39
N TRP A 58 -17.63 5.90 6.24
CA TRP A 58 -16.88 6.83 7.09
C TRP A 58 -16.01 7.78 6.24
N LEU A 59 -15.32 7.27 5.23
CA LEU A 59 -14.50 8.09 4.33
C LEU A 59 -15.32 9.11 3.53
N GLY A 60 -16.51 8.73 3.04
CA GLY A 60 -17.38 9.63 2.28
C GLY A 60 -18.16 10.63 3.14
N GLY A 61 -18.54 10.24 4.37
CA GLY A 61 -19.42 11.04 5.23
C GLY A 61 -18.70 11.93 6.25
N ASN A 62 -17.46 11.62 6.62
CA ASN A 62 -16.80 12.30 7.72
C ASN A 62 -16.24 13.69 7.30
N THR A 63 -16.16 14.59 8.27
CA THR A 63 -15.53 15.91 8.09
C THR A 63 -14.06 15.81 8.45
N PHE A 64 -13.19 16.17 7.51
CA PHE A 64 -11.74 16.18 7.70
C PHE A 64 -11.23 17.60 7.54
N TYR A 65 -10.46 18.09 8.52
CA TYR A 65 -9.88 19.44 8.49
C TYR A 65 -10.92 20.56 8.25
N GLY A 66 -12.13 20.40 8.80
CA GLY A 66 -13.22 21.35 8.62
C GLY A 66 -13.89 21.32 7.24
N ARG A 67 -13.46 20.42 6.33
CA ARG A 67 -14.10 20.19 5.02
C ARG A 67 -14.85 18.87 5.02
N LYS A 68 -16.09 18.91 4.50
CA LYS A 68 -16.88 17.72 4.20
C LYS A 68 -16.45 17.18 2.84
N GLN A 69 -16.54 15.86 2.66
CA GLN A 69 -16.34 15.20 1.36
C GLN A 69 -14.99 15.56 0.71
N ILE A 70 -13.90 15.39 1.45
CA ILE A 70 -12.54 15.62 0.91
C ILE A 70 -12.12 14.55 -0.11
N PHE A 71 -12.84 13.43 -0.16
CA PHE A 71 -12.63 12.38 -1.13
C PHE A 71 -13.70 12.46 -2.22
N GLU A 72 -13.26 12.42 -3.47
CA GLU A 72 -14.15 12.44 -4.63
C GLU A 72 -14.97 11.13 -4.68
N PRO A 73 -16.27 11.19 -5.02
CA PRO A 73 -17.11 9.98 -5.13
C PRO A 73 -16.52 8.93 -6.07
N GLU A 74 -15.95 9.35 -7.20
CA GLU A 74 -15.31 8.49 -8.19
C GLU A 74 -14.04 7.84 -7.64
N PHE A 75 -13.25 8.58 -6.86
CA PHE A 75 -12.10 8.04 -6.16
C PHE A 75 -12.52 6.98 -5.14
N LEU A 76 -13.59 7.22 -4.38
CA LEU A 76 -14.12 6.24 -3.42
C LEU A 76 -14.64 4.98 -4.12
N ALA A 77 -15.31 5.12 -5.27
CA ALA A 77 -15.75 3.97 -6.06
C ALA A 77 -14.57 3.13 -6.57
N TRP A 78 -13.46 3.77 -6.97
CA TRP A 78 -12.23 3.06 -7.30
C TRP A 78 -11.59 2.40 -6.06
N LEU A 79 -11.53 3.13 -4.94
CA LEU A 79 -10.90 2.69 -3.70
C LEU A 79 -11.61 1.48 -3.08
N GLU A 80 -12.93 1.36 -3.25
CA GLU A 80 -13.72 0.20 -2.79
C GLU A 80 -13.21 -1.12 -3.38
N HIS A 81 -12.65 -1.08 -4.58
CA HIS A 81 -12.11 -2.25 -5.28
C HIS A 81 -10.59 -2.38 -5.17
N PHE A 82 -9.93 -1.45 -4.49
CA PHE A 82 -8.48 -1.42 -4.33
C PHE A 82 -7.96 -2.65 -3.59
N GLN A 83 -6.79 -3.13 -4.05
CA GLN A 83 -6.03 -4.20 -3.42
C GLN A 83 -4.55 -3.88 -3.59
N LEU A 84 -3.73 -4.31 -2.64
CA LEU A 84 -2.28 -4.18 -2.78
C LEU A 84 -1.77 -5.04 -3.95
N PRO A 85 -0.81 -4.52 -4.74
CA PRO A 85 -0.27 -5.20 -5.91
C PRO A 85 0.59 -6.40 -5.51
N GLU A 86 1.07 -7.12 -6.52
CA GLU A 86 2.14 -8.11 -6.33
C GLU A 86 3.42 -7.47 -5.80
N TYR A 87 4.24 -8.28 -5.16
CA TYR A 87 5.54 -7.88 -4.62
C TYR A 87 6.60 -8.90 -5.04
N GLU A 88 7.84 -8.44 -5.11
CA GLU A 88 9.00 -9.33 -5.20
C GLU A 88 9.73 -9.28 -3.86
N LEU A 89 9.99 -10.45 -3.29
CA LEU A 89 10.77 -10.60 -2.07
C LEU A 89 11.98 -11.48 -2.37
N SER A 90 13.17 -10.96 -2.10
CA SER A 90 14.42 -11.71 -2.19
C SER A 90 15.24 -11.54 -0.92
N LYS A 91 16.14 -12.50 -0.68
CA LYS A 91 17.06 -12.50 0.46
C LYS A 91 18.48 -12.34 -0.05
N ARG A 92 19.18 -11.33 0.48
CA ARG A 92 20.57 -11.03 0.10
C ARG A 92 21.37 -10.58 1.31
N ASP A 93 22.52 -11.21 1.53
CA ASP A 93 23.47 -10.86 2.60
C ASP A 93 22.86 -10.79 4.03
N GLY A 94 21.80 -11.58 4.29
CA GLY A 94 21.08 -11.57 5.57
C GLY A 94 20.03 -10.46 5.70
N GLN A 95 19.72 -9.76 4.62
CA GLN A 95 18.65 -8.77 4.51
C GLN A 95 17.54 -9.27 3.57
N TYR A 96 16.35 -8.72 3.75
CA TYR A 96 15.28 -8.82 2.77
C TYR A 96 15.29 -7.60 1.86
N GLU A 97 15.19 -7.83 0.56
CA GLU A 97 14.90 -6.84 -0.46
C GLU A 97 13.46 -7.09 -0.93
N LEU A 98 12.55 -6.17 -0.58
CA LEU A 98 11.13 -6.25 -0.92
C LEU A 98 10.78 -5.09 -1.84
N THR A 99 10.22 -5.38 -3.01
CA THR A 99 9.85 -4.39 -4.02
C THR A 99 8.40 -4.51 -4.43
N PHE A 100 7.79 -3.37 -4.75
CA PHE A 100 6.44 -3.25 -5.31
C PHE A 100 6.54 -2.38 -6.56
N SER A 101 6.25 -2.94 -7.73
CA SER A 101 6.35 -2.26 -9.01
C SER A 101 4.99 -2.23 -9.70
N GLY A 102 4.62 -1.08 -10.26
CA GLY A 102 3.36 -0.92 -10.99
C GLY A 102 2.92 0.53 -11.09
N PRO A 103 1.67 0.79 -11.51
CA PRO A 103 1.13 2.13 -11.56
C PRO A 103 1.16 2.73 -10.16
N TRP A 104 1.53 4.01 -10.02
CA TRP A 104 1.77 4.66 -8.74
C TRP A 104 0.57 4.65 -7.78
N MET A 105 -0.63 4.49 -8.33
CA MET A 105 -1.85 4.36 -7.54
C MET A 105 -2.08 2.95 -6.95
N TYR A 106 -1.21 1.98 -7.22
CA TYR A 106 -1.24 0.62 -6.68
C TYR A 106 -0.07 0.34 -5.73
#